data_AF-A0AAV4MDS7-F1
#
_entry.id   AF-A0AAV4MDS7-F1
#
_cell.length_a   1.000
_cell.length_b   1.000
_cell.length_c   1.000
_cell.angle_alpha   90.00
_cell.angle_beta   90.00
_cell.angle_gamma   90.00
#
_symmetry.space_group_name_H-M   'P 1'
#
loop_
_entity.id
_entity.type
_entity.pdbx_description
1 polymer ?
#
loop_
_entity_poly.entity_id
_entity_poly.type
_entity_poly.pdbx_seq_one_letter_code
_entity_poly.pdbx_strand_id
1 'polypeptide(L)'
;MSLEVNRKPNIKKFVWTIENFSLITSQPGGVFSSPSFNTKSDRQTWVFLIYPKSIVNEKYISLYFAKDSAIDNKLYNCTLSIGSTNGKIFKSKQYLHVHFSNIAIGGECFMRRDHYRHFLKGPVKIQCELSEICHGCDDETIEYKNLSQDLKNLYESQQYSDLTLYVDQHEFKVHRSILSVRSPSLPHVLGYHNFEDLPKSVEVVSGLSPEKFEQLIRYVYTGELQSGDVSSELFDYSNDLKLHSLEKSVYEEPNEYHTHSVVNAEELNIIWNLDNIGPLEGGSVISSQILETTEIYSPQLVAQLAFSDKGDNGKFLDVLFRFNEFDEERPILFVCKMTLTYQDCSLSFKEVNHVFTTEDWHFPEFIKDTDIIQKSNSLGGMCLKAELIMSDNSTTFSTKSYTNEIFDNAQHITANYEQLSNDIGLLSQRGEYVSDLILFSSHCDPFLAHKAILWARWPEIRDELPLDSDMKEIKIAVDGEILGVLMEYIYSGKIQDFDEETAAMLLEVDKKTPKLPYSLVKKCEKFLEDAEVIHF
;
A
#
# COMPACT_ATOMS: atom_id res chain seq x y z
N MET A 1 31.04 6.07 20.22
CA MET A 1 31.11 5.41 18.91
C MET A 1 29.69 4.97 18.61
N SER A 2 28.93 5.85 17.96
CA SER A 2 27.50 5.71 17.67
C SER A 2 27.32 4.60 16.64
N LEU A 3 26.69 3.50 17.05
CA LEU A 3 26.10 2.54 16.13
C LEU A 3 24.83 3.20 15.59
N GLU A 4 24.97 3.98 14.52
CA GLU A 4 23.84 4.29 13.64
C GLU A 4 23.33 2.96 13.09
N VAL A 5 22.29 2.42 13.73
CA VAL A 5 21.47 1.37 13.13
C VAL A 5 20.74 2.04 11.98
N ASN A 6 21.37 2.06 10.81
CA ASN A 6 20.74 2.39 9.53
C ASN A 6 19.58 1.41 9.30
N ARG A 7 18.41 1.69 9.88
CA ARG A 7 17.16 1.04 9.50
C ARG A 7 16.87 1.46 8.07
N LYS A 8 17.18 0.59 7.10
CA LYS A 8 16.75 0.77 5.72
C LYS A 8 15.24 1.01 5.72
N PRO A 9 14.73 2.00 4.96
CA PRO A 9 13.32 2.30 4.93
C PRO A 9 12.52 1.06 4.55
N ASN A 10 11.38 0.85 5.22
CA ASN A 10 10.46 -0.21 4.87
C ASN A 10 9.83 0.11 3.51
N ILE A 11 10.42 -0.39 2.43
CA ILE A 11 9.99 -0.13 1.06
C ILE A 11 8.96 -1.18 0.67
N LYS A 12 7.71 -0.74 0.43
CA LYS A 12 6.68 -1.54 -0.23
C LYS A 12 6.82 -1.40 -1.74
N LYS A 13 6.74 -2.51 -2.46
CA LYS A 13 6.91 -2.56 -3.92
C LYS A 13 5.69 -3.17 -4.57
N PHE A 14 5.05 -2.41 -5.45
CA PHE A 14 3.92 -2.86 -6.25
C PHE A 14 4.37 -3.03 -7.70
N VAL A 15 4.05 -4.17 -8.28
CA VAL A 15 4.49 -4.55 -9.63
C VAL A 15 3.28 -5.04 -10.42
N TRP A 16 3.08 -4.42 -11.57
CA TRP A 16 2.09 -4.85 -12.55
C TRP A 16 2.77 -5.24 -13.85
N THR A 17 2.63 -6.51 -14.24
CA THR A 17 3.10 -7.02 -15.53
C THR A 17 1.92 -7.15 -16.48
N ILE A 18 2.04 -6.59 -17.68
CA ILE A 18 1.00 -6.59 -18.70
C ILE A 18 1.50 -7.25 -19.97
N GLU A 19 0.89 -8.36 -20.35
CA GLU A 19 1.09 -8.98 -21.66
C GLU A 19 0.17 -8.34 -22.70
N ASN A 20 0.62 -8.34 -23.95
CA ASN A 20 -0.12 -7.73 -25.06
C ASN A 20 -0.45 -6.23 -24.84
N PHE A 21 0.42 -5.50 -24.12
CA PHE A 21 0.22 -4.08 -23.81
C PHE A 21 -0.03 -3.20 -25.03
N SER A 22 0.54 -3.56 -26.19
CA SER A 22 0.32 -2.84 -27.45
C SER A 22 -1.11 -2.95 -27.98
N LEU A 23 -1.89 -3.92 -27.50
CA LEU A 23 -3.27 -4.13 -27.88
C LEU A 23 -4.26 -3.28 -27.07
N ILE A 24 -3.81 -2.64 -26.00
CA ILE A 24 -4.67 -1.77 -25.19
C ILE A 24 -5.01 -0.54 -26.02
N THR A 25 -6.30 -0.30 -26.20
CA THR A 25 -6.81 0.90 -26.82
C THR A 25 -7.89 1.55 -25.99
N SER A 26 -7.86 2.86 -25.94
CA SER A 26 -8.93 3.62 -25.36
C SER A 26 -9.21 4.86 -26.20
N GLN A 27 -10.45 5.35 -26.08
CA GLN A 27 -10.74 6.74 -26.42
C GLN A 27 -9.84 7.65 -25.55
N PRO A 28 -9.52 8.87 -26.00
CA PRO A 28 -8.79 9.84 -25.16
C PRO A 28 -9.44 9.94 -23.78
N GLY A 29 -8.68 9.65 -22.71
CA GLY A 29 -9.20 9.61 -21.34
C GLY A 29 -9.82 8.30 -20.87
N GLY A 30 -9.94 7.28 -21.71
CA GLY A 30 -10.32 5.96 -21.25
C GLY A 30 -9.19 5.33 -20.43
N VAL A 31 -9.56 4.82 -19.26
CA VAL A 31 -8.65 4.28 -18.24
C VAL A 31 -8.52 2.77 -18.37
N PHE A 32 -7.30 2.27 -18.18
CA PHE A 32 -6.98 0.86 -18.04
C PHE A 32 -6.32 0.66 -16.68
N SER A 33 -6.98 -0.06 -15.78
CA SER A 33 -6.56 -0.22 -14.39
C SER A 33 -5.96 -1.60 -14.10
N SER A 34 -5.02 -1.67 -13.16
CA SER A 34 -4.60 -2.96 -12.62
C SER A 34 -5.72 -3.58 -11.78
N PRO A 35 -5.66 -4.90 -11.51
CA PRO A 35 -6.33 -5.46 -10.34
C PRO A 35 -5.89 -4.73 -9.07
N SER A 36 -6.77 -4.68 -8.06
CA SER A 36 -6.45 -4.08 -6.78
C SER A 36 -5.40 -4.89 -6.03
N PHE A 37 -4.37 -4.22 -5.52
CA PHE A 37 -3.42 -4.78 -4.56
C PHE A 37 -3.99 -4.59 -3.16
N ASN A 38 -4.37 -5.69 -2.50
CA ASN A 38 -4.92 -5.65 -1.15
C ASN A 38 -3.79 -5.82 -0.13
N THR A 39 -3.57 -4.80 0.70
CA THR A 39 -2.63 -4.84 1.83
C THR A 39 -3.39 -5.26 3.09
N LYS A 40 -2.83 -6.20 3.86
CA LYS A 40 -3.54 -6.84 4.98
C LYS A 40 -3.52 -5.97 6.24
N SER A 41 -2.46 -5.18 6.45
CA SER A 41 -2.22 -4.45 7.70
C SER A 41 -3.18 -3.27 7.89
N ASP A 42 -3.69 -2.73 6.79
CA ASP A 42 -4.39 -1.47 6.74
C ASP A 42 -5.71 -1.54 5.97
N ARG A 43 -6.11 -2.74 5.48
CA ARG A 43 -7.32 -2.96 4.65
C ARG A 43 -7.40 -2.00 3.46
N GLN A 44 -6.24 -1.57 2.95
CA GLN A 44 -6.14 -0.62 1.87
C GLN A 44 -6.06 -1.37 0.54
N THR A 45 -6.64 -0.75 -0.48
CA THR A 45 -6.56 -1.21 -1.86
C THR A 45 -5.79 -0.19 -2.68
N TRP A 46 -4.75 -0.67 -3.33
CA TRP A 46 -3.90 0.13 -4.23
C TRP A 46 -4.16 -0.28 -5.67
N VAL A 47 -4.00 0.64 -6.61
CA VAL A 47 -4.27 0.38 -8.03
C VAL A 47 -3.38 1.24 -8.93
N PHE A 48 -2.91 0.66 -10.04
CA PHE A 48 -2.33 1.44 -11.13
C PHE A 48 -3.42 1.87 -12.12
N LEU A 49 -3.36 3.11 -12.57
CA LEU A 49 -4.24 3.65 -13.60
C LEU A 49 -3.40 4.12 -14.79
N ILE A 50 -3.68 3.55 -15.96
CA ILE A 50 -3.02 3.93 -17.21
C ILE A 50 -4.05 4.55 -18.13
N TYR A 51 -3.67 5.66 -18.75
CA TYR A 51 -4.43 6.24 -19.85
C TYR A 51 -3.57 6.13 -21.11
N PRO A 52 -3.78 5.07 -21.94
CA PRO A 52 -3.00 4.84 -23.16
C PRO A 52 -2.98 6.05 -24.09
N LYS A 53 -4.06 6.83 -24.09
CA LYS A 53 -4.15 8.18 -24.65
C LYS A 53 -4.50 9.15 -23.53
N SER A 54 -3.55 9.99 -23.14
CA SER A 54 -3.80 11.08 -22.20
C SER A 54 -4.85 12.05 -22.72
N ILE A 55 -5.72 12.53 -21.83
CA ILE A 55 -6.72 13.59 -22.12
C ILE A 55 -6.01 14.89 -22.53
N VAL A 56 -4.86 15.18 -21.92
CA VAL A 56 -4.12 16.42 -22.17
C VAL A 56 -3.37 16.36 -23.48
N ASN A 57 -2.80 15.20 -23.81
CA ASN A 57 -2.08 15.02 -25.06
C ASN A 57 -2.05 13.54 -25.48
N GLU A 58 -2.84 13.18 -26.49
CA GLU A 58 -2.98 11.81 -26.97
C GLU A 58 -1.67 11.17 -27.49
N LYS A 59 -0.60 11.95 -27.69
CA LYS A 59 0.74 11.44 -28.00
C LYS A 59 1.47 10.88 -26.78
N TYR A 60 0.91 11.02 -25.59
CA TYR A 60 1.47 10.54 -24.33
C TYR A 60 0.55 9.55 -23.64
N ILE A 61 1.17 8.69 -22.83
CA ILE A 61 0.52 7.82 -21.86
C ILE A 61 0.55 8.55 -20.52
N SER A 62 -0.60 8.61 -19.83
CA SER A 62 -0.65 8.99 -18.42
C SER A 62 -0.53 7.74 -17.56
N LEU A 63 0.21 7.85 -16.46
CA LEU A 63 0.36 6.77 -15.49
C LEU A 63 0.18 7.34 -14.09
N TYR A 64 -0.66 6.67 -13.31
CA TYR A 64 -0.88 6.97 -11.91
C TYR A 64 -0.86 5.71 -11.05
N PHE A 65 -0.53 5.91 -9.79
CA PHE A 65 -0.72 4.95 -8.72
C PHE A 65 -1.66 5.60 -7.70
N ALA A 66 -2.73 4.90 -7.36
CA ALA A 66 -3.80 5.42 -6.54
C ALA A 66 -4.09 4.47 -5.37
N LYS A 67 -4.75 5.03 -4.37
CA LYS A 67 -5.17 4.38 -3.14
C LYS A 67 -6.66 4.64 -2.94
N ASP A 68 -7.40 3.64 -2.52
CA ASP A 68 -8.83 3.78 -2.22
C ASP A 68 -9.07 4.54 -0.91
N SER A 69 -10.25 5.17 -0.83
CA SER A 69 -10.58 6.24 0.11
C SER A 69 -10.66 5.78 1.56
N ALA A 70 -9.53 5.81 2.25
CA ALA A 70 -9.47 6.04 3.68
C ALA A 70 -8.58 7.26 3.93
N ILE A 71 -8.91 8.08 4.93
CA ILE A 71 -8.06 9.18 5.37
C ILE A 71 -6.71 8.57 5.75
N ASP A 72 -5.69 8.89 4.97
CA ASP A 72 -4.33 8.44 5.21
C ASP A 72 -3.48 9.66 5.59
N ASN A 73 -3.14 9.73 6.87
CA ASN A 73 -2.32 10.79 7.43
C ASN A 73 -0.82 10.55 7.20
N LYS A 74 -0.43 9.47 6.51
CA LYS A 74 0.97 9.12 6.28
C LYS A 74 1.55 9.83 5.06
N LEU A 75 2.83 10.22 5.17
CA LEU A 75 3.63 10.77 4.08
C LEU A 75 4.47 9.66 3.45
N TYR A 76 4.66 9.74 2.13
CA TYR A 76 5.45 8.76 1.40
C TYR A 76 6.46 9.44 0.49
N ASN A 77 7.55 8.74 0.20
CA ASN A 77 8.27 8.92 -1.06
C ASN A 77 7.86 7.78 -2.00
N CYS A 78 7.55 8.13 -3.24
CA CYS A 78 7.05 7.23 -4.26
C CYS A 78 7.90 7.30 -5.51
N THR A 79 8.34 6.16 -6.04
CA THR A 79 9.00 6.07 -7.35
C THR A 79 8.14 5.24 -8.29
N LEU A 80 7.64 5.87 -9.35
CA LEU A 80 6.89 5.19 -10.41
C LEU A 80 7.81 4.93 -11.60
N SER A 81 7.76 3.71 -12.13
CA SER A 81 8.54 3.33 -13.29
C SER A 81 7.78 2.40 -14.24
N ILE A 82 8.18 2.44 -15.50
CA ILE A 82 7.71 1.54 -16.56
C ILE A 82 8.92 1.01 -17.32
N GLY A 83 8.92 -0.30 -17.57
CA GLY A 83 10.06 -1.05 -18.08
C GLY A 83 9.64 -2.33 -18.79
N SER A 84 10.62 -3.11 -19.21
CA SER A 84 10.44 -4.47 -19.72
C SER A 84 10.65 -5.49 -18.59
N THR A 85 10.09 -6.69 -18.75
CA THR A 85 10.29 -7.82 -17.81
C THR A 85 11.74 -8.28 -17.68
N ASN A 86 12.61 -7.93 -18.63
CA ASN A 86 14.06 -8.21 -18.55
C ASN A 86 14.83 -7.24 -17.63
N GLY A 87 14.16 -6.32 -16.95
CA GLY A 87 14.76 -5.37 -16.01
C GLY A 87 15.17 -4.02 -16.64
N LYS A 88 14.99 -3.83 -17.95
CA LYS A 88 15.24 -2.53 -18.58
C LYS A 88 14.14 -1.54 -18.22
N ILE A 89 14.49 -0.47 -17.50
CA ILE A 89 13.59 0.66 -17.20
C ILE A 89 13.58 1.63 -18.38
N PHE A 90 12.40 2.00 -18.86
CA PHE A 90 12.22 2.96 -19.96
C PHE A 90 11.97 4.38 -19.46
N LYS A 91 11.21 4.52 -18.37
CA LYS A 91 10.99 5.79 -17.69
C LYS A 91 10.77 5.54 -16.21
N SER A 92 11.30 6.43 -15.39
CA SER A 92 11.05 6.49 -13.95
C SER A 92 10.84 7.95 -13.54
N LYS A 93 10.02 8.18 -12.52
CA LYS A 93 9.80 9.48 -11.89
C LYS A 93 9.58 9.29 -10.40
N GLN A 94 10.28 10.11 -9.63
CA GLN A 94 10.20 10.15 -8.17
C GLN A 94 9.28 11.29 -7.72
N TYR A 95 8.52 11.04 -6.66
CA TYR A 95 7.62 11.96 -5.99
C TYR A 95 7.95 11.91 -4.50
N LEU A 96 8.22 13.06 -3.89
CA LEU A 96 8.64 13.15 -2.48
C LEU A 96 7.53 13.79 -1.66
N HIS A 97 7.44 13.39 -0.39
CA HIS A 97 6.51 13.96 0.60
C HIS A 97 5.05 14.00 0.10
N VAL A 98 4.57 12.86 -0.38
CA VAL A 98 3.24 12.74 -0.97
C VAL A 98 2.25 12.04 -0.05
N HIS A 99 1.00 12.52 -0.08
CA HIS A 99 -0.15 11.91 0.58
C HIS A 99 -1.11 11.31 -0.44
N PHE A 100 -1.73 10.19 -0.10
CA PHE A 100 -2.71 9.50 -0.95
C PHE A 100 -4.18 9.79 -0.57
N SER A 101 -4.43 10.73 0.34
CA SER A 101 -5.79 11.12 0.77
C SER A 101 -6.59 11.70 -0.41
N ASN A 102 -7.38 10.85 -1.08
CA ASN A 102 -8.19 11.12 -2.28
C ASN A 102 -7.41 11.57 -3.52
N ILE A 103 -6.10 11.29 -3.59
CA ILE A 103 -5.23 11.74 -4.68
C ILE A 103 -4.48 10.54 -5.26
N ALA A 104 -4.44 10.47 -6.60
CA ALA A 104 -3.58 9.57 -7.34
C ALA A 104 -2.24 10.26 -7.66
N ILE A 105 -1.13 9.54 -7.53
CA ILE A 105 0.21 10.06 -7.80
C ILE A 105 0.64 9.62 -9.17
N GLY A 106 1.07 10.55 -10.01
CA GLY A 106 1.42 10.23 -11.37
C GLY A 106 1.67 11.44 -12.24
N GLY A 107 1.50 11.25 -13.55
CA GLY A 107 1.64 12.33 -14.51
C GLY A 107 0.83 12.11 -15.78
N GLU A 108 0.19 13.18 -16.23
CA GLU A 108 -0.63 13.25 -17.45
C GLU A 108 0.17 13.04 -18.74
N CYS A 109 1.50 13.18 -18.68
CA CYS A 109 2.41 13.01 -19.80
C CYS A 109 3.63 12.18 -19.38
N PHE A 110 3.40 11.03 -18.73
CA PHE A 110 4.46 10.22 -18.14
C PHE A 110 5.46 9.71 -19.20
N MET A 111 4.96 9.24 -20.34
CA MET A 111 5.79 8.72 -21.43
C MET A 111 5.17 9.00 -22.81
N ARG A 112 6.00 9.38 -23.79
CA ARG A 112 5.56 9.59 -25.19
C ARG A 112 5.33 8.24 -25.89
N ARG A 113 4.23 8.13 -26.63
CA ARG A 113 3.77 6.88 -27.26
C ARG A 113 4.68 6.40 -28.39
N ASP A 114 5.20 7.25 -29.25
CA ASP A 114 6.14 6.82 -30.29
C ASP A 114 7.38 6.06 -29.76
N HIS A 115 7.79 6.30 -28.50
CA HIS A 115 8.80 5.46 -27.83
C HIS A 115 8.29 4.05 -27.48
N TYR A 116 6.99 3.84 -27.27
CA TYR A 116 6.38 2.52 -26.99
C TYR A 116 6.70 1.50 -28.09
N ARG A 117 6.59 1.91 -29.36
CA ARG A 117 6.66 1.00 -30.53
C ARG A 117 8.04 0.40 -30.77
N HIS A 118 9.10 1.15 -30.44
CA HIS A 118 10.46 0.66 -30.62
C HIS A 118 10.94 -0.23 -29.48
N PHE A 119 10.41 -0.03 -28.27
CA PHE A 119 10.99 -0.61 -27.05
C PHE A 119 10.10 -1.66 -26.36
N LEU A 120 8.79 -1.70 -26.63
CA LEU A 120 7.83 -2.60 -25.99
C LEU A 120 7.32 -3.66 -26.98
N LYS A 121 8.20 -4.56 -27.43
CA LYS A 121 7.83 -5.72 -28.27
C LYS A 121 7.39 -6.95 -27.46
N GLY A 122 7.18 -6.80 -26.16
CA GLY A 122 6.87 -7.89 -25.24
C GLY A 122 6.21 -7.36 -23.97
N PRO A 123 6.10 -8.19 -22.93
CA PRO A 123 5.40 -7.82 -21.70
C PRO A 123 6.01 -6.58 -21.04
N VAL A 124 5.13 -5.71 -20.57
CA VAL A 124 5.48 -4.43 -19.95
C VAL A 124 5.37 -4.57 -18.45
N LYS A 125 6.36 -4.05 -17.73
CA LYS A 125 6.40 -4.06 -16.27
C LYS A 125 6.27 -2.62 -15.75
N ILE A 126 5.25 -2.35 -14.95
CA ILE A 126 5.03 -1.10 -14.26
C ILE A 126 5.26 -1.34 -12.78
N GLN A 127 5.96 -0.42 -12.13
CA GLN A 127 6.35 -0.58 -10.73
C GLN A 127 6.16 0.72 -9.96
N CYS A 128 5.76 0.58 -8.70
CA CYS A 128 5.75 1.61 -7.69
C CYS A 128 6.58 1.15 -6.50
N GLU A 129 7.60 1.91 -6.12
CA GLU A 129 8.33 1.73 -4.87
C GLU A 129 7.89 2.84 -3.91
N LEU A 130 7.32 2.42 -2.78
CA LEU A 130 6.75 3.29 -1.76
C LEU A 130 7.57 3.16 -0.48
N SER A 131 8.12 4.27 0.01
CA SER A 131 8.72 4.32 1.34
C SER A 131 7.93 5.29 2.21
N GLU A 132 7.39 4.80 3.31
CA GLU A 132 6.73 5.65 4.30
C GLU A 132 7.74 6.59 4.95
N ILE A 133 7.39 7.87 5.02
CA ILE A 133 8.14 8.89 5.74
C ILE A 133 7.51 8.95 7.13
N CYS A 134 8.20 8.38 8.11
CA CYS A 134 7.82 8.55 9.51
C CYS A 134 8.12 10.00 9.90
N HIS A 135 7.09 10.83 10.04
CA HIS A 135 7.21 12.11 10.73
C HIS A 135 7.17 11.80 12.23
N GLY A 136 8.36 11.58 12.76
CA GLY A 136 8.64 11.33 14.15
C GLY A 136 10.15 11.27 14.23
N CYS A 137 10.76 12.42 14.48
CA CYS A 137 12.17 12.60 14.77
C CYS A 137 12.67 11.45 15.68
N ASP A 138 13.93 11.05 15.51
CA ASP A 138 14.53 9.97 16.31
C ASP A 138 14.33 10.15 17.84
N ASP A 139 13.99 11.35 18.33
CA ASP A 139 13.66 11.66 19.72
C ASP A 139 12.29 11.15 20.21
N GLU A 140 11.21 11.26 19.44
CA GLU A 140 9.89 10.81 19.90
C GLU A 140 9.85 9.28 20.02
N THR A 141 10.50 8.58 19.10
CA THR A 141 10.63 7.12 19.15
C THR A 141 11.49 6.64 20.32
N ILE A 142 12.46 7.45 20.77
CA ILE A 142 13.23 7.18 21.99
C ILE A 142 12.32 7.30 23.22
N GLU A 143 11.50 8.34 23.31
CA GLU A 143 10.60 8.55 24.46
C GLU A 143 9.53 7.45 24.59
N TYR A 144 8.92 7.01 23.48
CA TYR A 144 7.96 5.90 23.54
C TYR A 144 8.62 4.59 23.98
N LYS A 145 9.88 4.39 23.60
CA LYS A 145 10.67 3.23 24.03
C LYS A 145 11.03 3.31 25.51
N ASN A 146 11.34 4.51 26.02
CA ASN A 146 11.57 4.72 27.46
C ASN A 146 10.29 4.42 28.26
N LEU A 147 9.13 4.91 27.82
CA LEU A 147 7.83 4.56 28.42
C LEU A 147 7.61 3.04 28.44
N SER A 148 7.85 2.35 27.33
CA SER A 148 7.78 0.88 27.27
C SER A 148 8.69 0.22 28.31
N GLN A 149 9.94 0.68 28.41
CA GLN A 149 10.91 0.12 29.35
C GLN A 149 10.53 0.38 30.82
N ASP A 150 9.97 1.55 31.13
CA ASP A 150 9.51 1.87 32.49
C ASP A 150 8.31 0.99 32.88
N LEU A 151 7.37 0.76 31.96
CA LEU A 151 6.23 -0.14 32.19
C LEU A 151 6.67 -1.60 32.25
N LYS A 152 7.68 -2.00 31.49
CA LYS A 152 8.32 -3.31 31.62
C LYS A 152 8.90 -3.50 33.03
N ASN A 153 9.66 -2.51 33.50
CA ASN A 153 10.25 -2.54 34.84
C ASN A 153 9.16 -2.59 35.92
N LEU A 154 8.05 -1.86 35.74
CA LEU A 154 6.89 -1.91 36.63
C LEU A 154 6.32 -3.34 36.72
N TYR A 155 6.08 -3.99 35.58
CA TYR A 155 5.61 -5.36 35.54
C TYR A 155 6.57 -6.35 36.22
N GLU A 156 7.86 -6.29 35.88
CA GLU A 156 8.89 -7.18 36.44
C GLU A 156 9.07 -6.95 37.95
N SER A 157 8.91 -5.72 38.43
CA SER A 157 9.02 -5.37 39.85
C SER A 157 7.81 -5.79 40.70
N GLN A 158 6.65 -5.97 40.05
CA GLN A 158 5.34 -6.28 40.67
C GLN A 158 4.87 -5.23 41.70
N GLN A 159 5.47 -4.04 41.73
CA GLN A 159 5.12 -2.99 42.69
C GLN A 159 3.76 -2.39 42.37
N TYR A 160 2.92 -2.17 43.40
CA TYR A 160 1.54 -1.69 43.26
C TYR A 160 0.60 -2.59 42.44
N SER A 161 0.95 -3.87 42.23
CA SER A 161 0.01 -4.81 41.62
C SER A 161 -1.25 -4.94 42.47
N ASP A 162 -2.41 -4.72 41.87
CA ASP A 162 -3.70 -4.71 42.57
C ASP A 162 -4.62 -5.87 42.12
N LEU A 163 -4.17 -6.66 41.14
CA LEU A 163 -4.83 -7.84 40.60
C LEU A 163 -3.83 -8.98 40.39
N THR A 164 -4.22 -10.20 40.76
CA THR A 164 -3.47 -11.43 40.50
C THR A 164 -4.27 -12.32 39.53
N LEU A 165 -3.66 -12.72 38.42
CA LEU A 165 -4.24 -13.67 37.47
C LEU A 165 -3.56 -15.04 37.66
N TYR A 166 -4.34 -16.11 37.66
CA TYR A 166 -3.82 -17.48 37.73
C TYR A 166 -4.05 -18.21 36.40
N VAL A 167 -2.97 -18.67 35.76
CA VAL A 167 -3.02 -19.51 34.56
C VAL A 167 -2.28 -20.79 34.86
N ASP A 168 -2.97 -21.94 34.82
CA ASP A 168 -2.38 -23.24 35.17
C ASP A 168 -1.57 -23.21 36.48
N GLN A 169 -2.16 -22.60 37.53
CA GLN A 169 -1.56 -22.41 38.87
C GLN A 169 -0.35 -21.46 38.93
N HIS A 170 0.06 -20.85 37.81
CA HIS A 170 1.10 -19.83 37.78
C HIS A 170 0.51 -18.45 38.07
N GLU A 171 1.19 -17.69 38.92
CA GLU A 171 0.73 -16.38 39.40
C GLU A 171 1.28 -15.25 38.53
N PHE A 172 0.39 -14.39 38.02
CA PHE A 172 0.72 -13.17 37.29
C PHE A 172 0.17 -11.95 38.03
N LYS A 173 1.06 -11.17 38.66
CA LYS A 173 0.70 -9.91 39.32
C LYS A 173 0.67 -8.77 38.32
N VAL A 174 -0.48 -8.09 38.23
CA VAL A 174 -0.77 -7.11 37.20
C VAL A 174 -1.53 -5.91 37.76
N HIS A 175 -1.68 -4.87 36.94
CA HIS A 175 -2.31 -3.60 37.29
C HIS A 175 -3.62 -3.42 36.53
N ARG A 176 -4.72 -3.23 37.24
CA ARG A 176 -6.04 -2.97 36.63
C ARG A 176 -6.00 -1.76 35.68
N SER A 177 -5.31 -0.69 36.08
CA SER A 177 -5.20 0.53 35.29
C SER A 177 -4.53 0.33 33.93
N ILE A 178 -3.49 -0.52 33.85
CA ILE A 178 -2.83 -0.81 32.57
C ILE A 178 -3.74 -1.71 31.72
N LEU A 179 -4.35 -2.72 32.33
CA LEU A 179 -5.26 -3.62 31.62
C LEU A 179 -6.54 -2.92 31.12
N SER A 180 -7.03 -1.89 31.82
CA SER A 180 -8.26 -1.19 31.44
C SER A 180 -8.16 -0.43 30.13
N VAL A 181 -6.97 0.06 29.78
CA VAL A 181 -6.71 0.73 28.50
C VAL A 181 -6.11 -0.19 27.45
N ARG A 182 -5.29 -1.18 27.87
CA ARG A 182 -4.60 -2.08 26.94
C ARG A 182 -5.41 -3.30 26.57
N SER A 183 -6.34 -3.74 27.42
CA SER A 183 -7.23 -4.88 27.18
C SER A 183 -8.62 -4.65 27.81
N PRO A 184 -9.40 -3.66 27.34
CA PRO A 184 -10.67 -3.27 27.95
C PRO A 184 -11.71 -4.41 28.02
N SER A 185 -11.60 -5.43 27.15
CA SER A 185 -12.51 -6.57 27.10
C SER A 185 -12.18 -7.69 28.10
N LEU A 186 -11.04 -7.61 28.81
CA LEU A 186 -10.59 -8.66 29.74
C LEU A 186 -11.64 -9.02 30.81
N PRO A 187 -12.31 -8.08 31.49
CA PRO A 187 -13.31 -8.43 32.50
C PRO A 187 -14.42 -9.31 31.92
N HIS A 188 -14.89 -9.00 30.71
CA HIS A 188 -15.92 -9.78 30.03
C HIS A 188 -15.46 -11.19 29.66
N VAL A 189 -14.22 -11.34 29.20
CA VAL A 189 -13.60 -12.65 28.92
C VAL A 189 -13.51 -13.49 30.20
N LEU A 190 -13.33 -12.83 31.35
CA LEU A 190 -13.28 -13.47 32.67
C LEU A 190 -14.67 -13.66 33.31
N GLY A 191 -15.76 -13.22 32.67
CA GLY A 191 -17.13 -13.36 33.19
C GLY A 191 -17.61 -12.22 34.11
N TYR A 192 -16.98 -11.04 34.06
CA TYR A 192 -17.29 -9.85 34.85
C TYR A 192 -17.75 -8.67 33.96
N HIS A 193 -18.35 -7.64 34.57
CA HIS A 193 -18.85 -6.47 33.81
C HIS A 193 -17.79 -5.38 33.62
N ASN A 194 -16.93 -5.15 34.61
CA ASN A 194 -15.89 -4.12 34.58
C ASN A 194 -14.70 -4.52 35.46
N PHE A 195 -13.67 -3.68 35.52
CA PHE A 195 -12.46 -3.97 36.31
C PHE A 195 -12.68 -3.82 37.83
N GLU A 196 -13.65 -3.01 38.24
CA GLU A 196 -14.03 -2.80 39.64
C GLU A 196 -14.68 -4.03 40.27
N ASP A 197 -15.41 -4.81 39.46
CA ASP A 197 -16.08 -6.04 39.87
C ASP A 197 -15.10 -7.22 40.03
N LEU A 198 -13.88 -7.11 39.48
CA LEU A 198 -12.89 -8.18 39.57
C LEU A 198 -12.39 -8.34 41.01
N PRO A 199 -12.41 -9.57 41.57
CA PRO A 199 -11.77 -9.83 42.85
C PRO A 199 -10.25 -9.59 42.76
N LYS A 200 -9.57 -9.52 43.91
CA LYS A 200 -8.11 -9.35 43.95
C LYS A 200 -7.34 -10.45 43.23
N SER A 201 -7.95 -11.63 43.08
CA SER A 201 -7.35 -12.76 42.38
C SER A 201 -8.37 -13.52 41.55
N VAL A 202 -8.04 -13.83 40.30
CA VAL A 202 -8.93 -14.46 39.32
C VAL A 202 -8.23 -15.60 38.59
N GLU A 203 -8.91 -16.73 38.40
CA GLU A 203 -8.45 -17.82 37.53
C GLU A 203 -8.77 -17.50 36.07
N VAL A 204 -7.80 -17.70 35.18
CA VAL A 204 -7.89 -17.36 33.76
C VAL A 204 -7.85 -18.64 32.94
N VAL A 205 -8.97 -18.95 32.29
CA VAL A 205 -9.08 -20.07 31.35
C VAL A 205 -8.80 -19.55 29.93
N SER A 206 -7.52 -19.47 29.57
CA SER A 206 -7.07 -18.96 28.26
C SER A 206 -6.72 -20.05 27.26
N GLY A 207 -6.44 -21.28 27.73
CA GLY A 207 -5.85 -22.34 26.91
C GLY A 207 -4.37 -22.09 26.54
N LEU A 208 -3.75 -21.02 27.08
CA LEU A 208 -2.33 -20.72 26.90
C LEU A 208 -1.50 -21.36 28.01
N SER A 209 -0.31 -21.84 27.67
CA SER A 209 0.69 -22.18 28.69
C SER A 209 1.13 -20.92 29.45
N PRO A 210 1.63 -21.04 30.69
CA PRO A 210 2.13 -19.91 31.46
C PRO A 210 3.18 -19.06 30.71
N GLU A 211 4.05 -19.68 29.92
CA GLU A 211 5.09 -18.99 29.15
C GLU A 211 4.50 -18.12 28.04
N LYS A 212 3.45 -18.62 27.35
CA LYS A 212 2.75 -17.85 26.31
C LYS A 212 1.89 -16.75 26.91
N PHE A 213 1.29 -17.01 28.05
CA PHE A 213 0.53 -15.98 28.78
C PHE A 213 1.44 -14.86 29.28
N GLU A 214 2.63 -15.19 29.78
CA GLU A 214 3.67 -14.20 30.13
C GLU A 214 4.01 -13.30 28.94
N GLN A 215 4.17 -13.86 27.74
CA GLN A 215 4.45 -13.08 26.52
C GLN A 215 3.31 -12.12 26.17
N LEU A 216 2.05 -12.57 26.30
CA LEU A 216 0.88 -11.74 26.11
C LEU A 216 0.84 -10.58 27.11
N ILE A 217 1.09 -10.84 28.39
CA ILE A 217 1.13 -9.78 29.41
C ILE A 217 2.31 -8.84 29.15
N ARG A 218 3.50 -9.34 28.81
CA ARG A 218 4.62 -8.49 28.40
C ARG A 218 4.25 -7.56 27.25
N TYR A 219 3.53 -8.06 26.24
CA TYR A 219 3.03 -7.22 25.15
C TYR A 219 2.07 -6.13 25.62
N VAL A 220 1.18 -6.43 26.57
CA VAL A 220 0.27 -5.43 27.16
C VAL A 220 1.07 -4.26 27.76
N TYR A 221 2.16 -4.53 28.48
CA TYR A 221 2.97 -3.50 29.14
C TYR A 221 3.97 -2.78 28.22
N THR A 222 4.49 -3.48 27.20
CA THR A 222 5.65 -3.00 26.42
C THR A 222 5.31 -2.67 24.97
N GLY A 223 4.20 -3.20 24.46
CA GLY A 223 3.89 -3.16 23.04
C GLY A 223 4.91 -3.94 22.19
N GLU A 224 5.77 -4.77 22.80
CA GLU A 224 6.80 -5.56 22.15
C GLU A 224 6.46 -7.06 22.18
N LEU A 225 6.72 -7.75 21.07
CA LEU A 225 6.76 -9.21 20.99
C LEU A 225 7.99 -9.67 20.24
N GLN A 226 8.56 -10.81 20.67
CA GLN A 226 9.64 -11.44 19.93
C GLN A 226 9.06 -12.33 18.84
N SER A 227 9.67 -12.35 17.66
CA SER A 227 9.16 -13.04 16.46
C SER A 227 9.03 -14.57 16.61
N GLY A 228 9.65 -15.17 17.63
CA GLY A 228 9.51 -16.59 17.97
C GLY A 228 8.36 -16.90 18.92
N ASP A 229 7.73 -15.88 19.50
CA ASP A 229 6.77 -16.02 20.61
C ASP A 229 5.31 -16.16 20.13
N VAL A 230 5.07 -15.91 18.85
CA VAL A 230 3.70 -15.86 18.31
C VAL A 230 3.24 -17.24 17.86
N SER A 231 2.42 -17.89 18.69
CA SER A 231 1.68 -19.11 18.33
C SER A 231 0.22 -18.82 17.96
N SER A 232 -0.43 -19.73 17.22
CA SER A 232 -1.86 -19.62 16.86
C SER A 232 -2.77 -19.47 18.09
N GLU A 233 -2.47 -20.18 19.18
CA GLU A 233 -3.21 -20.08 20.44
C GLU A 233 -3.14 -18.68 21.04
N LEU A 234 -1.96 -18.05 21.02
CA LEU A 234 -1.75 -16.69 21.52
C LEU A 234 -2.52 -15.68 20.67
N PHE A 235 -2.55 -15.89 19.35
CA PHE A 235 -3.32 -15.07 18.42
C PHE A 235 -4.83 -15.17 18.69
N ASP A 236 -5.37 -16.38 18.82
CA ASP A 236 -6.80 -16.59 19.06
C ASP A 236 -7.22 -15.89 20.36
N TYR A 237 -6.47 -16.09 21.43
CA TYR A 237 -6.75 -15.46 22.72
C TYR A 237 -6.57 -13.93 22.68
N SER A 238 -5.61 -13.41 21.90
CA SER A 238 -5.44 -11.97 21.72
C SER A 238 -6.64 -11.28 21.04
N ASN A 239 -7.33 -11.99 20.15
CA ASN A 239 -8.55 -11.50 19.49
C ASN A 239 -9.70 -11.41 20.49
N ASP A 240 -9.84 -12.40 21.38
CA ASP A 240 -10.84 -12.38 22.46
C ASP A 240 -10.63 -11.17 23.39
N LEU A 241 -9.38 -10.83 23.65
CA LEU A 241 -8.97 -9.64 24.41
C LEU A 241 -9.05 -8.32 23.62
N LYS A 242 -9.29 -8.39 22.31
CA LYS A 242 -9.29 -7.26 21.36
C LYS A 242 -7.97 -6.48 21.32
N LEU A 243 -6.85 -7.19 21.39
CA LEU A 243 -5.52 -6.62 21.22
C LEU A 243 -5.24 -6.36 19.72
N HIS A 244 -5.98 -5.46 19.07
CA HIS A 244 -5.88 -5.23 17.61
C HIS A 244 -4.47 -4.80 17.12
N SER A 245 -3.67 -4.21 18.01
CA SER A 245 -2.28 -3.86 17.73
C SER A 245 -1.40 -5.11 17.58
N LEU A 246 -1.73 -6.18 18.33
CA LEU A 246 -1.08 -7.48 18.26
C LEU A 246 -1.36 -8.13 16.91
N GLU A 247 -2.62 -8.15 16.45
CA GLU A 247 -3.00 -8.69 15.14
C GLU A 247 -2.13 -8.16 13.99
N LYS A 248 -1.82 -6.85 13.99
CA LYS A 248 -0.98 -6.23 12.96
C LYS A 248 0.50 -6.61 13.03
N SER A 249 0.98 -6.96 14.23
CA SER A 249 2.39 -7.28 14.49
C SER A 249 2.78 -8.72 14.13
N VAL A 250 1.78 -9.61 14.07
CA VAL A 250 1.94 -11.06 13.80
C VAL A 250 2.05 -11.36 12.31
N TYR A 251 1.41 -10.57 11.45
CA TYR A 251 1.53 -10.74 10.01
C TYR A 251 2.72 -9.92 9.51
N GLU A 252 3.83 -10.58 9.17
CA GLU A 252 4.83 -10.00 8.27
C GLU A 252 4.10 -9.62 6.98
N GLU A 253 3.87 -8.32 6.80
CA GLU A 253 3.21 -7.84 5.61
C GLU A 253 4.13 -8.06 4.41
N PRO A 254 3.60 -8.60 3.29
CA PRO A 254 4.37 -8.69 2.05
C PRO A 254 4.95 -7.33 1.69
N ASN A 255 6.26 -7.26 1.49
CA ASN A 255 6.89 -6.02 1.01
C ASN A 255 6.87 -5.94 -0.51
N GLU A 256 6.52 -7.03 -1.21
CA GLU A 256 6.30 -7.01 -2.65
C GLU A 256 4.94 -7.58 -3.06
N TYR A 257 4.24 -6.87 -3.93
CA TYR A 257 2.96 -7.25 -4.50
C TYR A 257 3.07 -7.28 -6.01
N HIS A 258 2.70 -8.41 -6.61
CA HIS A 258 2.81 -8.62 -8.04
C HIS A 258 1.45 -9.01 -8.60
N THR A 259 1.01 -8.31 -9.63
CA THR A 259 -0.13 -8.72 -10.44
C THR A 259 0.30 -8.84 -11.90
N HIS A 260 -0.30 -9.80 -12.58
CA HIS A 260 -0.05 -10.10 -13.97
C HIS A 260 -1.39 -10.07 -14.70
N SER A 261 -1.46 -9.29 -15.77
CA SER A 261 -2.64 -9.16 -16.62
C SER A 261 -2.28 -9.53 -18.06
N VAL A 262 -3.12 -10.33 -18.68
CA VAL A 262 -3.05 -10.63 -20.11
C VAL A 262 -4.21 -9.92 -20.77
N VAL A 263 -3.92 -9.03 -21.71
CA VAL A 263 -4.94 -8.47 -22.60
C VAL A 263 -5.32 -9.56 -23.58
N ASN A 264 -6.58 -10.00 -23.50
CA ASN A 264 -7.08 -11.07 -24.33
C ASN A 264 -7.08 -10.62 -25.79
N ALA A 265 -6.71 -11.54 -26.67
CA ALA A 265 -6.71 -11.29 -28.10
C ALA A 265 -7.12 -12.54 -28.86
N GLU A 266 -7.83 -12.35 -29.96
CA GLU A 266 -8.16 -13.39 -30.91
C GLU A 266 -7.32 -13.19 -32.19
N GLU A 267 -6.69 -14.27 -32.65
CA GLU A 267 -5.87 -14.26 -33.86
C GLU A 267 -6.59 -15.01 -34.99
N LEU A 268 -6.81 -14.33 -36.11
CA LEU A 268 -7.37 -14.92 -37.31
C LEU A 268 -6.37 -14.81 -38.47
N ASN A 269 -6.33 -15.82 -39.31
CA ASN A 269 -5.46 -15.85 -40.48
C ASN A 269 -6.30 -16.07 -41.73
N ILE A 270 -6.19 -15.14 -42.68
CA ILE A 270 -6.81 -15.26 -43.99
C ILE A 270 -5.72 -15.44 -45.04
N ILE A 271 -5.94 -16.37 -45.96
CA ILE A 271 -5.09 -16.56 -47.13
C ILE A 271 -5.97 -16.47 -48.37
N TRP A 272 -5.65 -15.53 -49.25
CA TRP A 272 -6.22 -15.44 -50.59
C TRP A 272 -5.18 -15.88 -51.63
N ASN A 273 -5.52 -16.90 -52.42
CA ASN A 273 -4.70 -17.31 -53.56
C ASN A 273 -5.00 -16.39 -54.75
N LEU A 274 -3.96 -15.77 -55.30
CA LEU A 274 -4.05 -14.75 -56.35
C LEU A 274 -3.65 -15.26 -57.73
N ASP A 275 -3.72 -16.58 -57.94
CA ASP A 275 -3.35 -17.20 -59.22
C ASP A 275 -4.42 -16.95 -60.28
N ASN A 276 -3.98 -16.68 -61.52
CA ASN A 276 -4.84 -16.46 -62.69
C ASN A 276 -5.81 -15.27 -62.58
N ILE A 277 -5.49 -14.25 -61.77
CA ILE A 277 -6.25 -13.00 -61.74
C ILE A 277 -6.04 -12.25 -63.07
N GLY A 278 -7.05 -12.28 -63.94
CA GLY A 278 -7.09 -11.52 -65.18
C GLY A 278 -7.31 -10.02 -64.96
N PRO A 279 -7.28 -9.19 -66.02
CA PRO A 279 -7.61 -7.76 -65.91
C PRO A 279 -9.09 -7.61 -65.52
N LEU A 280 -9.34 -7.27 -64.27
CA LEU A 280 -10.70 -7.05 -63.74
C LEU A 280 -11.14 -5.58 -63.92
N GLU A 281 -12.44 -5.37 -64.09
CA GLU A 281 -13.05 -4.04 -64.03
C GLU A 281 -12.97 -3.48 -62.60
N GLY A 282 -12.79 -2.17 -62.45
CA GLY A 282 -12.72 -1.53 -61.14
C GLY A 282 -13.99 -1.80 -60.34
N GLY A 283 -13.86 -2.24 -59.08
CA GLY A 283 -14.97 -2.63 -58.22
C GLY A 283 -15.33 -4.13 -58.27
N SER A 284 -14.65 -4.94 -59.09
CA SER A 284 -14.87 -6.39 -59.11
C SER A 284 -14.38 -7.03 -57.81
N VAL A 285 -15.28 -7.76 -57.14
CA VAL A 285 -14.95 -8.56 -55.95
C VAL A 285 -14.26 -9.84 -56.38
N ILE A 286 -13.05 -10.05 -55.89
CA ILE A 286 -12.21 -11.24 -56.15
C ILE A 286 -12.61 -12.38 -55.20
N SER A 287 -12.81 -12.05 -53.92
CA SER A 287 -13.16 -13.02 -52.88
C SER A 287 -13.92 -12.34 -51.76
N SER A 288 -14.84 -13.07 -51.13
CA SER A 288 -15.52 -12.65 -49.91
C SER A 288 -15.54 -13.84 -48.96
N GLN A 289 -15.05 -13.65 -47.74
CA GLN A 289 -14.98 -14.68 -46.71
C GLN A 289 -15.71 -14.20 -45.46
N ILE A 290 -16.44 -15.11 -44.82
CA ILE A 290 -17.06 -14.88 -43.51
C ILE A 290 -16.29 -15.72 -42.51
N LEU A 291 -15.75 -15.08 -41.49
CA LEU A 291 -15.00 -15.70 -40.43
C LEU A 291 -15.86 -15.73 -39.17
N GLU A 292 -15.98 -16.89 -38.56
CA GLU A 292 -16.53 -17.01 -37.22
C GLU A 292 -15.53 -16.40 -36.23
N THR A 293 -16.01 -15.49 -35.39
CA THR A 293 -15.21 -14.92 -34.29
C THR A 293 -15.88 -15.27 -32.96
N THR A 294 -15.16 -15.13 -31.85
CA THR A 294 -15.76 -15.40 -30.54
C THR A 294 -16.97 -14.48 -30.27
N GLU A 295 -17.98 -14.99 -29.54
CA GLU A 295 -19.20 -14.24 -29.22
C GLU A 295 -18.94 -12.87 -28.54
N ILE A 296 -17.72 -12.68 -28.02
CA ILE A 296 -17.23 -11.45 -27.38
C ILE A 296 -17.09 -10.28 -28.38
N TYR A 297 -16.74 -10.54 -29.65
CA TYR A 297 -16.40 -9.50 -30.64
C TYR A 297 -17.50 -9.24 -31.68
N SER A 298 -18.57 -10.05 -31.69
CA SER A 298 -19.56 -10.28 -32.78
C SER A 298 -19.30 -11.58 -33.53
N PRO A 299 -20.32 -12.42 -33.80
CA PRO A 299 -20.09 -13.78 -34.30
C PRO A 299 -19.46 -13.85 -35.69
N GLN A 300 -19.50 -12.78 -36.50
CA GLN A 300 -19.09 -12.85 -37.91
C GLN A 300 -18.35 -11.60 -38.41
N LEU A 301 -17.09 -11.80 -38.80
CA LEU A 301 -16.27 -10.84 -39.53
C LEU A 301 -16.26 -11.18 -41.03
N VAL A 302 -16.66 -10.23 -41.86
CA VAL A 302 -16.60 -10.33 -43.32
C VAL A 302 -15.32 -9.67 -43.82
N ALA A 303 -14.53 -10.42 -44.59
CA ALA A 303 -13.34 -9.92 -45.28
C ALA A 303 -13.53 -10.06 -46.79
N GLN A 304 -13.50 -8.93 -47.50
CA GLN A 304 -13.74 -8.85 -48.93
C GLN A 304 -12.52 -8.30 -49.65
N LEU A 305 -12.04 -9.04 -50.65
CA LEU A 305 -10.93 -8.69 -51.51
C LEU A 305 -11.47 -8.19 -52.85
N ALA A 306 -11.08 -7.00 -53.27
CA ALA A 306 -11.49 -6.37 -54.52
C ALA A 306 -10.35 -5.57 -55.16
N PHE A 307 -10.58 -5.07 -56.37
CA PHE A 307 -9.78 -3.97 -56.93
C PHE A 307 -10.57 -2.66 -56.83
N SER A 308 -9.93 -1.62 -56.31
CA SER A 308 -10.49 -0.26 -56.34
C SER A 308 -9.81 0.57 -57.42
N ASP A 309 -10.61 1.30 -58.21
CA ASP A 309 -10.11 2.24 -59.21
C ASP A 309 -10.06 3.64 -58.59
N LYS A 310 -8.87 4.25 -58.59
CA LYS A 310 -8.61 5.57 -58.00
C LYS A 310 -8.37 6.64 -59.05
N GLY A 311 -8.85 6.43 -60.28
CA GLY A 311 -8.68 7.37 -61.39
C GLY A 311 -7.21 7.48 -61.80
N ASP A 312 -6.64 8.68 -61.71
CA ASP A 312 -5.27 8.97 -62.18
C ASP A 312 -4.16 8.18 -61.45
N ASN A 313 -4.45 7.67 -60.24
CA ASN A 313 -3.50 6.90 -59.44
C ASN A 313 -3.43 5.41 -59.84
N GLY A 314 -4.32 4.96 -60.74
CA GLY A 314 -4.46 3.57 -61.16
C GLY A 314 -5.32 2.73 -60.22
N LYS A 315 -5.29 1.41 -60.42
CA LYS A 315 -6.06 0.45 -59.64
C LYS A 315 -5.21 -0.17 -58.53
N PHE A 316 -5.81 -0.34 -57.36
CA PHE A 316 -5.15 -0.91 -56.19
C PHE A 316 -5.92 -2.11 -55.69
N LEU A 317 -5.18 -3.03 -55.07
CA LEU A 317 -5.79 -4.09 -54.27
C LEU A 317 -6.45 -3.45 -53.05
N ASP A 318 -7.74 -3.72 -52.87
CA ASP A 318 -8.56 -3.21 -51.78
C ASP A 318 -9.05 -4.38 -50.93
N VAL A 319 -8.88 -4.26 -49.62
CA VAL A 319 -9.33 -5.27 -48.65
C VAL A 319 -10.25 -4.58 -47.67
N LEU A 320 -11.53 -4.96 -47.73
CA LEU A 320 -12.58 -4.45 -46.88
C LEU A 320 -12.84 -5.43 -45.73
N PHE A 321 -12.93 -4.91 -44.52
CA PHE A 321 -13.34 -5.64 -43.32
C PHE A 321 -14.62 -5.03 -42.75
N ARG A 322 -15.60 -5.88 -42.43
CA ARG A 322 -16.91 -5.49 -41.87
C ARG A 322 -17.36 -6.52 -40.83
N PHE A 323 -17.82 -6.07 -39.67
CA PHE A 323 -18.56 -6.92 -38.74
C PHE A 323 -20.06 -6.95 -39.10
N ASN A 324 -20.70 -8.12 -39.07
CA ASN A 324 -22.13 -8.25 -39.43
C ASN A 324 -23.06 -7.64 -38.38
N GLU A 325 -22.69 -7.77 -37.11
CA GLU A 325 -23.33 -7.12 -35.95
C GLU A 325 -22.20 -6.43 -35.16
N PHE A 326 -22.40 -5.25 -34.58
CA PHE A 326 -21.36 -4.57 -33.82
C PHE A 326 -21.94 -3.90 -32.57
N ASP A 327 -21.29 -4.09 -31.42
CA ASP A 327 -21.65 -3.43 -30.17
C ASP A 327 -20.88 -2.10 -30.07
N GLU A 328 -21.59 -0.98 -30.26
CA GLU A 328 -21.00 0.37 -30.21
C GLU A 328 -20.37 0.70 -28.84
N GLU A 329 -20.75 0.00 -27.76
CA GLU A 329 -20.20 0.22 -26.43
C GLU A 329 -18.83 -0.44 -26.23
N ARG A 330 -18.40 -1.31 -27.15
CA ARG A 330 -17.15 -2.09 -27.04
C ARG A 330 -16.26 -1.92 -28.28
N PRO A 331 -15.42 -0.87 -28.32
CA PRO A 331 -14.50 -0.68 -29.44
C PRO A 331 -13.48 -1.82 -29.51
N ILE A 332 -13.28 -2.37 -30.70
CA ILE A 332 -12.34 -3.47 -30.94
C ILE A 332 -11.10 -2.91 -31.61
N LEU A 333 -9.93 -3.04 -30.96
CA LEU A 333 -8.67 -2.85 -31.65
C LEU A 333 -8.48 -3.99 -32.63
N PHE A 334 -8.21 -3.63 -33.87
CA PHE A 334 -7.94 -4.53 -34.96
C PHE A 334 -6.56 -4.23 -35.53
N VAL A 335 -5.60 -5.12 -35.31
CA VAL A 335 -4.27 -5.05 -35.92
C VAL A 335 -4.26 -5.99 -37.12
N CYS A 336 -4.08 -5.43 -38.31
CA CYS A 336 -4.01 -6.20 -39.55
C CYS A 336 -2.60 -6.12 -40.11
N LYS A 337 -1.97 -7.28 -40.26
CA LYS A 337 -0.68 -7.46 -40.93
C LYS A 337 -0.94 -8.10 -42.28
N MET A 338 -0.69 -7.35 -43.33
CA MET A 338 -0.92 -7.78 -44.70
C MET A 338 0.40 -8.10 -45.37
N THR A 339 0.53 -9.34 -45.85
CA THR A 339 1.74 -9.84 -46.51
C THR A 339 1.40 -10.43 -47.87
N LEU A 340 2.00 -9.89 -48.93
CA LEU A 340 1.99 -10.54 -50.24
C LEU A 340 3.20 -11.46 -50.34
N THR A 341 2.97 -12.71 -50.69
CA THR A 341 4.01 -13.70 -50.92
C THR A 341 3.96 -14.23 -52.35
N TYR A 342 5.12 -14.61 -52.88
CA TYR A 342 5.25 -15.38 -54.11
C TYR A 342 6.25 -16.50 -53.87
N GLN A 343 5.82 -17.76 -54.06
CA GLN A 343 6.65 -18.95 -53.76
C GLN A 343 7.29 -18.86 -52.36
N ASP A 344 6.46 -18.53 -51.36
CA ASP A 344 6.83 -18.35 -49.95
C ASP A 344 7.82 -17.20 -49.64
N CYS A 345 8.19 -16.40 -50.63
CA CYS A 345 8.99 -15.18 -50.45
C CYS A 345 8.09 -13.96 -50.25
N SER A 346 8.30 -13.20 -49.17
CA SER A 346 7.57 -11.95 -48.90
C SER A 346 7.98 -10.86 -49.90
N LEU A 347 7.01 -10.36 -50.67
CA LEU A 347 7.19 -9.30 -51.65
C LEU A 347 6.86 -7.92 -51.09
N SER A 348 5.83 -7.85 -50.24
CA SER A 348 5.41 -6.61 -49.58
C SER A 348 4.74 -6.94 -48.26
N PHE A 349 4.95 -6.06 -47.28
CA PHE A 349 4.38 -6.17 -45.94
C PHE A 349 3.87 -4.80 -45.50
N LYS A 350 2.69 -4.76 -44.88
CA LYS A 350 2.17 -3.57 -44.21
C LYS A 350 1.38 -3.96 -42.97
N GLU A 351 1.63 -3.28 -41.88
CA GLU A 351 0.90 -3.43 -40.62
C GLU A 351 0.14 -2.14 -40.33
N VAL A 352 -1.16 -2.26 -40.02
CA VAL A 352 -2.01 -1.13 -39.68
C VAL A 352 -2.89 -1.51 -38.49
N ASN A 353 -3.03 -0.55 -37.57
CA ASN A 353 -3.94 -0.65 -36.44
C ASN A 353 -5.19 0.18 -36.76
N HIS A 354 -6.35 -0.40 -36.53
CA HIS A 354 -7.65 0.25 -36.65
C HIS A 354 -8.45 0.00 -35.38
N VAL A 355 -9.38 0.89 -35.04
CA VAL A 355 -10.33 0.70 -33.94
C VAL A 355 -11.71 0.72 -34.58
N PHE A 356 -12.39 -0.43 -34.58
CA PHE A 356 -13.75 -0.52 -35.10
C PHE A 356 -14.70 0.19 -34.13
N THR A 357 -15.56 1.06 -34.69
CA THR A 357 -16.63 1.74 -33.94
C THR A 357 -17.99 1.53 -34.56
N THR A 358 -18.13 1.61 -35.89
CA THR A 358 -19.41 1.39 -36.63
C THR A 358 -19.20 1.26 -38.14
N GLU A 359 -18.15 1.85 -38.70
CA GLU A 359 -17.92 1.90 -40.14
C GLU A 359 -17.11 0.71 -40.67
N ASP A 360 -17.39 0.35 -41.93
CA ASP A 360 -16.57 -0.54 -42.73
C ASP A 360 -15.14 -0.03 -42.82
N TRP A 361 -14.17 -0.94 -42.68
CA TRP A 361 -12.77 -0.57 -42.74
C TRP A 361 -12.09 -1.06 -44.02
N HIS A 362 -11.61 -0.11 -44.82
CA HIS A 362 -10.72 -0.38 -45.94
C HIS A 362 -9.26 -0.38 -45.50
N PHE A 363 -8.56 -1.48 -45.75
CA PHE A 363 -7.13 -1.56 -45.47
C PHE A 363 -6.37 -0.56 -46.34
N PRO A 364 -5.49 0.30 -45.75
CA PRO A 364 -4.85 1.36 -46.51
C PRO A 364 -4.01 0.85 -47.68
N GLU A 365 -4.17 1.50 -48.84
CA GLU A 365 -3.50 1.16 -50.12
C GLU A 365 -2.01 0.84 -49.96
N PHE A 366 -1.58 -0.29 -50.53
CA PHE A 366 -0.20 -0.75 -50.40
C PHE A 366 0.33 -1.57 -51.57
N ILE A 367 -0.54 -2.05 -52.49
CA ILE A 367 -0.14 -2.78 -53.70
C ILE A 367 -0.99 -2.34 -54.89
N LYS A 368 -0.34 -2.02 -56.02
CA LYS A 368 -0.99 -1.75 -57.30
C LYS A 368 -1.33 -3.04 -58.04
N ASP A 369 -2.41 -3.02 -58.80
CA ASP A 369 -2.84 -4.18 -59.62
C ASP A 369 -1.77 -4.60 -60.65
N THR A 370 -1.05 -3.63 -61.24
CA THR A 370 0.03 -3.89 -62.20
C THR A 370 1.12 -4.78 -61.62
N ASP A 371 1.46 -4.59 -60.34
CA ASP A 371 2.53 -5.33 -59.66
C ASP A 371 2.11 -6.78 -59.38
N ILE A 372 0.80 -7.00 -59.20
CA ILE A 372 0.17 -8.31 -59.02
C ILE A 372 0.08 -9.04 -60.36
N ILE A 373 -0.45 -8.38 -61.39
CA ILE A 373 -0.71 -8.96 -62.71
C ILE A 373 0.60 -9.30 -63.46
N GLN A 374 1.64 -8.48 -63.33
CA GLN A 374 2.94 -8.78 -63.95
C GLN A 374 3.58 -10.04 -63.36
N LYS A 375 3.39 -10.30 -62.06
CA LYS A 375 4.03 -11.39 -61.33
C LYS A 375 3.18 -12.67 -61.29
N SER A 376 1.86 -12.58 -61.41
CA SER A 376 0.94 -13.73 -61.42
C SER A 376 0.98 -14.53 -62.72
N ASN A 377 1.39 -13.91 -63.84
CA ASN A 377 1.42 -14.54 -65.17
C ASN A 377 2.59 -15.54 -65.38
N SER A 378 3.49 -15.68 -64.40
CA SER A 378 4.56 -16.67 -64.39
C SER A 378 4.34 -17.68 -63.25
N LEU A 379 4.00 -18.93 -63.61
CA LEU A 379 3.88 -20.14 -62.75
C LEU A 379 3.41 -19.83 -61.32
N GLY A 380 2.12 -20.08 -61.05
CA GLY A 380 1.39 -19.71 -59.83
C GLY A 380 2.05 -20.00 -58.48
N GLY A 381 1.42 -19.51 -57.41
CA GLY A 381 1.96 -19.48 -56.05
C GLY A 381 2.03 -18.07 -55.45
N MET A 382 1.19 -17.14 -55.93
CA MET A 382 1.06 -15.81 -55.33
C MET A 382 -0.10 -15.80 -54.33
N CYS A 383 0.18 -15.41 -53.09
CA CYS A 383 -0.80 -15.41 -52.02
C CYS A 383 -0.79 -14.08 -51.26
N LEU A 384 -1.97 -13.62 -50.89
CA LEU A 384 -2.13 -12.55 -49.92
C LEU A 384 -2.49 -13.17 -48.57
N LYS A 385 -1.68 -12.93 -47.55
CA LYS A 385 -1.95 -13.33 -46.17
C LYS A 385 -2.35 -12.10 -45.36
N ALA A 386 -3.49 -12.16 -44.69
CA ALA A 386 -3.82 -11.25 -43.60
C ALA A 386 -3.72 -11.99 -42.26
N GLU A 387 -2.87 -11.49 -41.37
CA GLU A 387 -2.86 -11.88 -39.97
C GLU A 387 -3.60 -10.79 -39.19
N LEU A 388 -4.69 -11.18 -38.54
CA LEU A 388 -5.59 -10.30 -37.83
C LEU A 388 -5.47 -10.57 -36.34
N ILE A 389 -5.31 -9.53 -35.55
CA ILE A 389 -5.30 -9.61 -34.09
C ILE A 389 -6.37 -8.66 -33.57
N MET A 390 -7.33 -9.18 -32.83
CA MET A 390 -8.48 -8.45 -32.31
C MET A 390 -8.45 -8.41 -30.79
N SER A 391 -8.74 -7.27 -30.18
CA SER A 391 -8.84 -7.13 -28.72
C SER A 391 -9.85 -6.06 -28.31
N ASP A 392 -10.64 -6.35 -27.29
CA ASP A 392 -11.68 -5.49 -26.70
C ASP A 392 -11.24 -4.88 -25.36
N ASN A 393 -9.95 -4.99 -25.04
CA ASN A 393 -9.35 -4.69 -23.73
C ASN A 393 -9.81 -5.59 -22.57
N SER A 394 -10.53 -6.68 -22.81
CA SER A 394 -10.80 -7.65 -21.76
C SER A 394 -9.48 -8.24 -21.26
N THR A 395 -9.41 -8.49 -19.95
CA THR A 395 -8.21 -9.00 -19.31
C THR A 395 -8.48 -10.22 -18.46
N THR A 396 -7.54 -11.16 -18.50
CA THR A 396 -7.40 -12.19 -17.48
C THR A 396 -6.24 -11.81 -16.56
N PHE A 397 -6.36 -12.06 -15.26
CA PHE A 397 -5.32 -11.65 -14.31
C PHE A 397 -5.05 -12.69 -13.22
N SER A 398 -3.85 -12.62 -12.66
CA SER A 398 -3.44 -13.34 -11.46
C SER A 398 -2.67 -12.40 -10.53
N THR A 399 -2.82 -12.60 -9.22
CA THR A 399 -2.17 -11.76 -8.20
C THR A 399 -1.43 -12.65 -7.22
N LYS A 400 -0.21 -12.23 -6.86
CA LYS A 400 0.67 -12.88 -5.89
C LYS A 400 1.29 -11.82 -4.99
N SER A 401 1.58 -12.18 -3.75
CA SER A 401 2.30 -11.33 -2.81
C SER A 401 3.46 -12.12 -2.21
N TYR A 402 4.56 -11.43 -1.92
CA TYR A 402 5.81 -12.02 -1.46
C TYR A 402 6.35 -11.23 -0.26
N THR A 403 6.85 -11.97 0.73
CA THR A 403 7.74 -11.45 1.76
C THR A 403 9.17 -11.66 1.27
N ASN A 404 10.03 -10.65 1.36
CA ASN A 404 11.45 -10.81 1.02
C ASN A 404 12.14 -11.53 2.19
N GLU A 405 12.66 -12.74 1.96
CA GLU A 405 13.46 -13.52 2.93
C GLU A 405 14.87 -12.93 3.19
N ILE A 406 15.06 -11.62 3.07
CA ILE A 406 16.33 -10.99 3.45
C ILE A 406 16.22 -10.60 4.93
N PHE A 407 16.30 -11.60 5.80
CA PHE A 407 16.39 -11.40 7.24
C PHE A 407 17.66 -12.04 7.76
N ASP A 408 18.67 -11.19 7.92
CA ASP A 408 19.89 -11.48 8.66
C ASP A 408 19.51 -11.76 10.13
N ASN A 409 19.55 -13.04 10.55
CA ASN A 409 19.74 -13.64 11.90
C ASN A 409 19.40 -12.86 13.21
N ALA A 410 18.63 -11.78 13.18
CA ALA A 410 18.21 -11.04 14.35
C ALA A 410 16.82 -11.52 14.76
N GLN A 411 16.67 -11.89 16.03
CA GLN A 411 15.35 -12.05 16.65
C GLN A 411 14.58 -10.74 16.44
N HIS A 412 13.53 -10.76 15.62
CA HIS A 412 12.77 -9.55 15.31
C HIS A 412 11.84 -9.25 16.47
N ILE A 413 12.02 -8.07 17.09
CA ILE A 413 11.04 -7.54 18.04
C ILE A 413 10.06 -6.69 17.21
N THR A 414 8.81 -7.13 17.09
CA THR A 414 7.76 -6.26 16.56
C THR A 414 7.28 -5.38 17.69
N ALA A 415 7.54 -4.07 17.60
CA ALA A 415 7.24 -3.12 18.66
C ALA A 415 6.27 -2.03 18.18
N ASN A 416 5.20 -1.80 18.94
CA ASN A 416 4.21 -0.75 18.68
C ASN A 416 4.16 0.26 19.85
N TYR A 417 5.29 0.95 20.04
CA TYR A 417 5.47 1.89 21.15
C TYR A 417 4.53 3.10 21.09
N GLU A 418 4.19 3.57 19.90
CA GLU A 418 3.29 4.71 19.74
C GLU A 418 1.87 4.37 20.18
N GLN A 419 1.35 3.18 19.83
CA GLN A 419 0.04 2.76 20.31
C GLN A 419 0.04 2.55 21.83
N LEU A 420 1.11 1.96 22.39
CA LEU A 420 1.26 1.86 23.83
C LEU A 420 1.18 3.25 24.49
N SER A 421 1.94 4.21 23.97
CA SER A 421 1.94 5.60 24.44
C SER A 421 0.55 6.24 24.39
N ASN A 422 -0.18 6.07 23.29
CA ASN A 422 -1.53 6.59 23.15
C ASN A 422 -2.50 5.96 24.15
N ASP A 423 -2.45 4.62 24.32
CA ASP A 423 -3.37 3.90 25.20
C ASP A 423 -3.11 4.25 26.68
N ILE A 424 -1.85 4.27 27.11
CA ILE A 424 -1.51 4.65 28.50
C ILE A 424 -1.78 6.15 28.72
N GLY A 425 -1.63 6.99 27.70
CA GLY A 425 -2.02 8.39 27.71
C GLY A 425 -3.49 8.61 28.08
N LEU A 426 -4.40 7.70 27.73
CA LEU A 426 -5.82 7.79 28.09
C LEU A 426 -6.03 7.80 29.61
N LEU A 427 -5.15 7.18 30.40
CA LEU A 427 -5.23 7.17 31.86
C LEU A 427 -5.01 8.54 32.51
N SER A 428 -4.43 9.50 31.77
CA SER A 428 -4.30 10.89 32.25
C SER A 428 -5.63 11.67 32.15
N GLN A 429 -6.60 11.17 31.38
CA GLN A 429 -7.89 11.84 31.18
C GLN A 429 -8.80 11.65 32.40
N ARG A 430 -9.49 12.72 32.80
CA ARG A 430 -10.27 12.75 34.05
C ARG A 430 -11.50 11.82 33.99
N GLY A 431 -11.55 10.86 34.93
CA GLY A 431 -12.81 10.29 35.45
C GLY A 431 -13.33 9.00 34.82
N GLU A 432 -12.65 8.43 33.82
CA GLU A 432 -13.11 7.21 33.13
C GLU A 432 -12.44 5.91 33.64
N TYR A 433 -11.27 6.01 34.26
CA TYR A 433 -10.48 4.86 34.69
C TYR A 433 -10.23 4.84 36.21
N VAL A 434 -10.00 3.64 36.75
CA VAL A 434 -9.81 3.40 38.19
C VAL A 434 -8.51 4.04 38.68
N SER A 435 -8.63 5.18 39.35
CA SER A 435 -7.53 5.87 40.03
C SER A 435 -7.45 5.48 41.51
N ASP A 436 -6.22 5.39 42.02
CA ASP A 436 -5.93 5.03 43.42
C ASP A 436 -5.22 6.16 44.20
N LEU A 437 -5.05 7.32 43.57
CA LEU A 437 -4.41 8.51 44.13
C LEU A 437 -5.01 9.80 43.58
N ILE A 438 -5.12 10.82 44.44
CA ILE A 438 -5.49 12.19 44.09
C ILE A 438 -4.30 13.10 44.35
N LEU A 439 -3.84 13.81 43.32
CA LEU A 439 -2.78 14.82 43.40
C LEU A 439 -3.42 16.20 43.58
N PHE A 440 -3.01 16.91 44.64
CA PHE A 440 -3.39 18.30 44.88
C PHE A 440 -2.23 19.21 44.55
N SER A 441 -2.49 20.25 43.77
CA SER A 441 -1.54 21.28 43.39
C SER A 441 -2.16 22.67 43.61
N SER A 442 -1.31 23.70 43.67
CA SER A 442 -1.80 25.08 43.73
C SER A 442 -2.47 25.47 42.42
N HIS A 443 -3.53 26.26 42.51
CA HIS A 443 -4.18 26.92 41.37
C HIS A 443 -4.79 25.99 40.30
N CYS A 444 -5.04 24.71 40.60
CA CYS A 444 -5.79 23.79 39.74
C CYS A 444 -6.74 22.89 40.51
N ASP A 445 -7.65 22.25 39.77
CA ASP A 445 -8.43 21.14 40.32
C ASP A 445 -7.53 19.93 40.65
N PRO A 446 -7.95 19.04 41.57
CA PRO A 446 -7.22 17.81 41.86
C PRO A 446 -7.11 16.90 40.63
N PHE A 447 -5.94 16.28 40.46
CA PHE A 447 -5.71 15.29 39.40
C PHE A 447 -5.90 13.87 39.93
N LEU A 448 -6.67 13.07 39.21
CA LEU A 448 -6.76 11.63 39.46
C LEU A 448 -5.55 10.94 38.84
N ALA A 449 -4.84 10.12 39.61
CA ALA A 449 -3.60 9.50 39.20
C ALA A 449 -3.51 8.03 39.65
N HIS A 450 -2.46 7.37 39.18
CA HIS A 450 -2.23 5.95 39.35
C HIS A 450 -0.86 5.74 40.00
N LYS A 451 -0.81 5.24 41.25
CA LYS A 451 0.44 5.06 42.01
C LYS A 451 1.48 4.28 41.23
N ALA A 452 1.06 3.19 40.58
CA ALA A 452 1.92 2.33 39.78
C ALA A 452 2.63 3.11 38.65
N ILE A 453 1.89 3.95 37.92
CA ILE A 453 2.43 4.73 36.80
C ILE A 453 3.35 5.83 37.31
N LEU A 454 2.94 6.59 38.34
CA LEU A 454 3.80 7.60 38.94
C LEU A 454 5.09 6.99 39.47
N TRP A 455 5.02 5.86 40.18
CA TRP A 455 6.21 5.18 40.69
C TRP A 455 7.16 4.73 39.57
N ALA A 456 6.61 4.25 38.45
CA ALA A 456 7.40 3.81 37.31
C ALA A 456 8.08 4.98 36.57
N ARG A 457 7.33 6.07 36.37
CA ARG A 457 7.68 7.16 35.43
C ARG A 457 8.16 8.44 36.10
N TRP A 458 8.02 8.54 37.42
CA TRP A 458 8.42 9.68 38.22
C TRP A 458 9.29 9.23 39.41
N PRO A 459 10.56 8.84 39.18
CA PRO A 459 11.43 8.33 40.24
C PRO A 459 11.58 9.26 41.44
N GLU A 460 11.54 10.58 41.21
CA GLU A 460 11.74 11.63 42.21
C GLU A 460 10.56 11.73 43.21
N ILE A 461 9.38 11.19 42.89
CA ILE A 461 8.23 11.18 43.81
C ILE A 461 8.21 9.96 44.74
N ARG A 462 9.09 8.97 44.54
CA ARG A 462 9.04 7.69 45.26
C ARG A 462 9.19 7.83 46.78
N ASP A 463 9.96 8.83 47.24
CA ASP A 463 10.09 9.12 48.66
C ASP A 463 8.78 9.62 49.29
N GLU A 464 7.93 10.26 48.50
CA GLU A 464 6.61 10.77 48.90
C GLU A 464 5.49 9.77 48.63
N LEU A 465 5.79 8.67 47.92
CA LEU A 465 4.86 7.61 47.56
C LEU A 465 5.36 6.24 48.08
N PRO A 466 5.23 5.93 49.39
CA PRO A 466 5.70 4.66 49.93
C PRO A 466 4.88 3.47 49.39
N LEU A 467 5.53 2.33 49.18
CA LEU A 467 4.92 1.10 48.64
C LEU A 467 3.79 0.56 49.53
N ASP A 468 3.97 0.58 50.85
CA ASP A 468 3.02 0.05 51.84
C ASP A 468 1.99 1.09 52.34
N SER A 469 1.77 2.16 51.57
CA SER A 469 0.92 3.27 51.99
C SER A 469 -0.50 3.19 51.42
N ASP A 470 -1.50 3.15 52.31
CA ASP A 470 -2.93 3.34 52.00
C ASP A 470 -3.28 4.80 51.63
N MET A 471 -2.26 5.65 51.41
CA MET A 471 -2.43 7.05 51.03
C MET A 471 -3.27 7.17 49.76
N LYS A 472 -4.30 8.01 49.81
CA LYS A 472 -5.19 8.31 48.66
C LYS A 472 -5.02 9.71 48.13
N GLU A 473 -4.27 10.55 48.84
CA GLU A 473 -4.14 11.97 48.55
C GLU A 473 -2.71 12.43 48.83
N ILE A 474 -2.13 13.21 47.92
CA ILE A 474 -0.80 13.83 48.10
C ILE A 474 -0.82 15.26 47.58
N LYS A 475 -0.12 16.16 48.28
CA LYS A 475 0.07 17.54 47.85
C LYS A 475 1.42 17.69 47.18
N ILE A 476 1.41 18.14 45.93
CA ILE A 476 2.60 18.37 45.14
C ILE A 476 2.89 19.87 45.12
N ALA A 477 4.14 20.22 45.44
CA ALA A 477 4.63 21.60 45.44
C ALA A 477 5.08 22.03 44.02
N VAL A 478 4.23 21.78 43.02
CA VAL A 478 4.39 22.20 41.62
C VAL A 478 3.13 22.98 41.26
N ASP A 479 3.21 23.96 40.37
CA ASP A 479 2.03 24.69 39.92
C ASP A 479 1.11 23.80 39.06
N GLY A 480 -0.20 24.08 39.09
CA GLY A 480 -1.20 23.28 38.40
C GLY A 480 -1.07 23.22 36.88
N GLU A 481 -0.60 24.30 36.24
CA GLU A 481 -0.38 24.32 34.79
C GLU A 481 0.78 23.37 34.42
N ILE A 482 1.89 23.47 35.16
CA ILE A 482 3.07 22.62 34.99
C ILE A 482 2.75 21.15 35.33
N LEU A 483 1.95 20.92 36.36
CA LEU A 483 1.52 19.57 36.74
C LEU A 483 0.72 18.92 35.60
N GLY A 484 -0.10 19.69 34.87
CA GLY A 484 -0.82 19.21 33.69
C GLY A 484 0.13 18.68 32.61
N VAL A 485 1.12 19.48 32.22
CA VAL A 485 2.16 19.10 31.25
C VAL A 485 2.96 17.88 31.72
N LEU A 486 3.32 17.85 33.00
CA LEU A 486 4.05 16.74 33.59
C LEU A 486 3.23 15.44 33.56
N MET A 487 1.92 15.50 33.86
CA MET A 487 1.05 14.34 33.78
C MET A 487 0.93 13.82 32.35
N GLU A 488 0.79 14.71 31.36
CA GLU A 488 0.78 14.32 29.95
C GLU A 488 2.04 13.52 29.57
N TYR A 489 3.21 14.02 29.95
CA TYR A 489 4.48 13.35 29.70
C TYR A 489 4.64 12.03 30.47
N ILE A 490 4.22 11.98 31.74
CA ILE A 490 4.31 10.77 32.56
C ILE A 490 3.51 9.61 31.94
N TYR A 491 2.29 9.89 31.48
CA TYR A 491 1.39 8.88 30.95
C TYR A 491 1.64 8.55 29.47
N SER A 492 2.08 9.51 28.65
CA SER A 492 2.20 9.29 27.21
C SER A 492 3.64 9.37 26.69
N GLY A 493 4.57 9.99 27.41
CA GLY A 493 5.87 10.39 26.87
C GLY A 493 5.80 11.56 25.86
N LYS A 494 4.60 12.09 25.60
CA LYS A 494 4.33 13.23 24.71
C LYS A 494 4.00 14.49 25.52
N ILE A 495 4.20 15.63 24.87
CA ILE A 495 3.67 16.94 25.29
C ILE A 495 3.13 17.57 24.00
N GLN A 496 1.82 17.80 23.93
CA GLN A 496 1.12 18.17 22.68
C GLN A 496 1.54 19.55 22.15
N ASP A 497 1.77 20.51 23.05
CA ASP A 497 2.19 21.89 22.73
C ASP A 497 3.59 22.18 23.31
N PHE A 498 4.58 21.37 22.94
CA PHE A 498 5.96 21.53 23.44
C PHE A 498 6.71 22.62 22.66
N ASP A 499 6.85 23.79 23.27
CA ASP A 499 7.58 24.94 22.75
C ASP A 499 8.72 25.40 23.68
N GLU A 500 9.48 26.41 23.26
CA GLU A 500 10.62 26.95 24.02
C GLU A 500 10.19 27.51 25.38
N GLU A 501 9.00 28.11 25.46
CA GLU A 501 8.45 28.67 26.70
C GLU A 501 8.14 27.55 27.71
N THR A 502 7.48 26.49 27.26
CA THR A 502 7.16 25.30 28.06
C THR A 502 8.43 24.60 28.53
N ALA A 503 9.41 24.42 27.65
CA ALA A 503 10.70 23.81 27.98
C ALA A 503 11.46 24.65 29.03
N ALA A 504 11.52 25.98 28.86
CA ALA A 504 12.17 26.88 29.82
C ALA A 504 11.46 26.88 31.17
N MET A 505 10.13 26.89 31.18
CA MET A 505 9.31 26.85 32.39
C MET A 505 9.55 25.57 33.19
N LEU A 506 9.56 24.40 32.53
CA LEU A 506 9.86 23.11 33.17
C LEU A 506 11.25 23.09 33.81
N LEU A 507 12.28 23.58 33.11
CA LEU A 507 13.64 23.65 33.65
C LEU A 507 13.77 24.65 34.82
N GLU A 508 13.01 25.75 34.81
CA GLU A 508 12.99 26.68 35.94
C GLU A 508 12.36 26.05 37.19
N VAL A 509 11.29 25.28 37.00
CA VAL A 509 10.64 24.51 38.08
C VAL A 509 11.58 23.48 38.64
N ASP A 510 12.27 22.70 37.79
CA ASP A 510 13.21 21.68 38.25
C ASP A 510 14.39 22.28 39.03
N LYS A 511 14.90 23.45 38.61
CA LYS A 511 15.93 24.20 39.34
C LYS A 511 15.47 24.61 40.75
N LYS A 512 14.19 24.96 40.92
CA LYS A 512 13.61 25.37 42.21
C LYS A 512 13.25 24.18 43.08
N THR A 513 12.73 23.13 42.46
CA THR A 513 12.25 21.90 43.07
C THR A 513 12.62 20.74 42.15
N PRO A 514 13.76 20.05 42.38
CA PRO A 514 14.28 19.00 41.49
C PRO A 514 13.45 17.74 41.64
N LYS A 515 12.24 17.82 41.08
CA LYS A 515 11.18 16.84 41.16
C LYS A 515 10.71 16.47 39.76
N LEU A 516 11.32 16.94 38.67
CA LEU A 516 10.92 16.47 37.34
C LEU A 516 11.65 15.18 36.98
N PRO A 517 11.02 14.28 36.21
CA PRO A 517 11.70 13.10 35.68
C PRO A 517 12.96 13.50 34.90
N TYR A 518 14.09 12.87 35.22
CA TYR A 518 15.36 13.14 34.55
C TYR A 518 15.27 13.11 33.01
N SER A 519 14.48 12.20 32.44
CA SER A 519 14.27 12.12 30.98
C SER A 519 13.57 13.36 30.42
N LEU A 520 12.60 13.92 31.14
CA LEU A 520 11.92 15.16 30.76
C LEU A 520 12.87 16.36 30.83
N VAL A 521 13.69 16.43 31.88
CA VAL A 521 14.71 17.48 32.03
C VAL A 521 15.68 17.44 30.85
N LYS A 522 16.19 16.26 30.50
CA LYS A 522 17.07 16.07 29.35
C LYS A 522 16.42 16.43 28.02
N LYS A 523 15.14 16.10 27.84
CA LYS A 523 14.35 16.49 26.67
C LYS A 523 14.25 18.01 26.54
N CYS A 524 13.99 18.72 27.64
CA CYS A 524 13.92 20.18 27.66
C CYS A 524 15.28 20.83 27.38
N GLU A 525 16.37 20.34 27.99
CA GLU A 525 17.73 20.85 27.74
C GLU A 525 18.10 20.73 26.25
N LYS A 526 17.92 19.54 25.68
CA LYS A 526 18.24 19.27 24.28
C LYS A 526 17.40 20.11 23.32
N PHE A 527 16.10 20.27 23.59
CA PHE A 527 15.21 21.05 22.75
C PHE A 527 15.64 22.53 22.67
N LEU A 528 16.05 23.12 23.79
CA LEU A 528 16.56 24.49 23.82
C LEU A 528 17.94 24.62 23.15
N GLU A 529 18.83 23.63 23.31
CA GLU A 529 20.12 23.60 22.61
C GLU A 529 19.94 23.56 21.08
N ASP A 530 19.01 22.74 20.57
CA ASP A 530 18.72 22.64 19.14
C ASP A 530 18.06 23.92 18.59
N ALA A 531 17.20 24.58 19.38
CA ALA A 531 16.57 25.84 19.01
C ALA A 531 17.59 27.01 18.90
N GLU A 532 18.56 27.08 19.82
CA GLU A 532 19.64 28.08 19.75
C GLU A 532 20.50 27.92 18.48
N VAL A 533 20.69 26.71 17.96
CA VAL A 533 21.49 26.44 16.75
C VAL A 533 20.79 26.88 15.46
N ILE A 534 19.45 26.92 15.43
CA ILE A 534 18.67 27.31 14.23
C ILE A 534 18.63 28.84 14.03
N HIS A 535 18.94 29.60 15.08
CA HIS A 535 18.91 31.07 15.07
C HIS A 535 20.25 31.75 14.77
N PHE A 536 21.31 30.99 14.45
CA PHE A 536 22.61 31.48 13.96
C PHE A 536 22.86 31.07 12.51
#